data_AF-A0A3S0VKV4-F1
#
_entry.id   AF-A0A3S0VKV4-F1
#
_cell.length_a   1.000
_cell.length_b   1.000
_cell.length_c   1.000
_cell.angle_alpha   90.00
_cell.angle_beta   90.00
_cell.angle_gamma   90.00
#
_symmetry.space_group_name_H-M   'P 1'
#
loop_
_entity.id
_entity.type
_entity.pdbx_description
1 polymer ?
#
loop_
_entity_poly.entity_id
_entity_poly.type
_entity_poly.pdbx_seq_one_letter_code
_entity_poly.pdbx_strand_id
1 'polypeptide(L)'
;MSIQMPRGTQDILPGQTEIWQYIENAARDLCRRYQYKEIRTPIFEHTELFLRGVGDTTDIVQKEMYSFQDRGGRDITLRPEGTASVVRSYIEHKMFGWANQPVKLFYFGPMFRYERPQAGRFRQFVQFGIEALGSADPAIDAEVLSLVLGLYQQLGLKKLKLVINSLGDKESRTNHRNALINHFEPRIGEFCSDCQNRLKKNPLRILDCKKDRDHELMKTAPSIIDYLNDESKAYFEKVQKYLTDLKIEFVVDPTLVRGLDYYNHTAFEVMSDAEGFGAITTLCGGGRYNGLAEELGGPETPGIGFALSVERLVAALEAEKVELPIEQGIDCYLVSLGEAAKDYTVKLAYELRNAGFTVEKDYQDRKAKAQFKSADRLQAKFVAILGDDELASNKINVKNMETGNQIEMDLASFVDNFKKLKA
;
A
#
# COMPACT_ATOMS: atom_id res chain seq x y z
N MET A 1 17.76 -22.36 15.88
CA MET A 1 18.23 -21.16 15.14
C MET A 1 18.64 -20.12 16.17
N SER A 2 19.83 -19.53 16.05
CA SER A 2 20.33 -18.52 16.99
C SER A 2 19.83 -17.10 16.71
N ILE A 3 19.34 -16.84 15.50
CA ILE A 3 18.80 -15.54 15.07
C ILE A 3 17.45 -15.78 14.40
N GLN A 4 16.46 -14.94 14.72
CA GLN A 4 15.11 -14.97 14.18
C GLN A 4 14.68 -13.54 13.84
N MET A 5 13.69 -13.42 12.94
CA MET A 5 13.11 -12.12 12.62
C MET A 5 12.49 -11.46 13.87
N PRO A 6 12.60 -10.12 14.00
CA PRO A 6 11.90 -9.40 15.06
C PRO A 6 10.39 -9.70 15.04
N ARG A 7 9.80 -9.81 16.23
CA ARG A 7 8.34 -10.00 16.33
C ARG A 7 7.62 -8.84 15.65
N GLY A 8 6.68 -9.16 14.76
CA GLY A 8 5.87 -8.19 14.01
C GLY A 8 6.49 -7.73 12.69
N THR A 9 7.58 -8.35 12.23
CA THR A 9 8.09 -8.24 10.86
C THR A 9 7.87 -9.55 10.11
N GLN A 10 8.05 -9.53 8.79
CA GLN A 10 7.92 -10.71 7.93
C GLN A 10 8.90 -10.64 6.76
N ASP A 11 9.34 -11.81 6.31
CA ASP A 11 10.01 -11.97 5.02
C ASP A 11 8.95 -12.28 3.97
N ILE A 12 8.90 -11.50 2.89
CA ILE A 12 8.02 -11.78 1.74
C ILE A 12 8.84 -12.62 0.76
N LEU A 13 8.44 -13.88 0.59
CA LEU A 13 9.20 -14.90 -0.13
C LEU A 13 8.68 -15.11 -1.57
N PRO A 14 9.48 -15.76 -2.45
CA PRO A 14 8.98 -16.24 -3.76
C PRO A 14 7.69 -17.06 -3.61
N GLY A 15 6.75 -16.84 -4.52
CA GLY A 15 5.36 -17.32 -4.43
C GLY A 15 4.40 -16.31 -3.77
N GLN A 16 4.91 -15.38 -2.95
CA GLN A 16 4.15 -14.24 -2.43
C GLN A 16 4.58 -12.93 -3.10
N THR A 17 5.86 -12.75 -3.36
CA THR A 17 6.43 -11.52 -3.96
C THR A 17 5.77 -11.12 -5.28
N GLU A 18 5.29 -12.08 -6.06
CA GLU A 18 4.68 -11.87 -7.37
C GLU A 18 3.31 -11.20 -7.23
N ILE A 19 2.56 -11.51 -6.16
CA ILE A 19 1.31 -10.83 -5.79
C ILE A 19 1.59 -9.36 -5.46
N TRP A 20 2.65 -9.13 -4.68
CA TRP A 20 3.08 -7.78 -4.31
C TRP A 20 3.49 -6.95 -5.53
N GLN A 21 4.32 -7.53 -6.41
CA GLN A 21 4.74 -6.89 -7.65
C GLN A 21 3.55 -6.58 -8.57
N TYR A 22 2.56 -7.47 -8.64
CA TYR A 22 1.34 -7.22 -9.41
C TYR A 22 0.55 -6.03 -8.85
N ILE A 23 0.36 -5.97 -7.53
CA ILE A 23 -0.29 -4.84 -6.85
C ILE A 23 0.49 -3.54 -7.09
N GLU A 24 1.81 -3.57 -6.95
CA GLU A 24 2.69 -2.42 -7.19
C GLU A 24 2.54 -1.90 -8.62
N ASN A 25 2.54 -2.79 -9.61
CA ASN A 25 2.38 -2.44 -11.01
C ASN A 25 0.99 -1.86 -11.31
N ALA A 26 -0.08 -2.45 -10.75
CA ALA A 26 -1.43 -1.92 -10.88
C ALA A 26 -1.57 -0.51 -10.29
N ALA A 27 -1.00 -0.29 -9.10
CA ALA A 27 -0.98 1.02 -8.46
C ALA A 27 -0.19 2.05 -9.28
N ARG A 28 1.00 1.68 -9.80
CA ARG A 28 1.83 2.54 -10.66
C ARG A 28 1.11 2.92 -11.96
N ASP A 29 0.44 1.97 -12.62
CA ASP A 29 -0.33 2.27 -13.83
C ASP A 29 -1.51 3.21 -13.53
N LEU A 30 -2.23 2.98 -12.44
CA LEU A 30 -3.33 3.84 -12.05
C LEU A 30 -2.85 5.26 -11.74
N CYS A 31 -1.79 5.42 -10.94
CA CYS A 31 -1.17 6.72 -10.69
C CYS A 31 -0.74 7.43 -11.99
N ARG A 32 -0.16 6.69 -12.95
CA ARG A 32 0.21 7.23 -14.27
C ARG A 32 -1.01 7.79 -14.99
N ARG A 33 -2.15 7.08 -15.00
CA ARG A 33 -3.40 7.54 -15.64
C ARG A 33 -3.97 8.79 -14.98
N TYR A 34 -3.83 8.91 -13.65
CA TYR A 34 -4.27 10.05 -12.86
C TYR A 34 -3.21 11.15 -12.72
N GLN A 35 -2.07 11.06 -13.40
CA GLN A 35 -0.96 12.02 -13.34
C GLN A 35 -0.31 12.21 -11.95
N TYR A 36 -0.42 11.23 -11.06
CA TYR A 36 0.40 11.19 -9.84
C TYR A 36 1.82 10.71 -10.18
N LYS A 37 2.84 11.42 -9.67
CA LYS A 37 4.26 11.11 -9.91
C LYS A 37 4.89 10.48 -8.68
N GLU A 38 5.82 9.53 -8.89
CA GLU A 38 6.46 8.84 -7.77
C GLU A 38 7.37 9.78 -6.98
N ILE A 39 7.27 9.75 -5.66
CA ILE A 39 8.22 10.33 -4.72
C ILE A 39 8.77 9.24 -3.80
N ARG A 40 10.04 9.36 -3.43
CA ARG A 40 10.72 8.46 -2.48
C ARG A 40 11.36 9.27 -1.38
N THR A 41 10.78 9.22 -0.19
CA THR A 41 11.35 9.83 1.01
C THR A 41 12.28 8.85 1.73
N PRO A 42 13.25 9.34 2.52
CA PRO A 42 14.06 8.51 3.42
C PRO A 42 13.23 7.61 4.35
N ILE A 43 13.85 6.54 4.84
CA ILE A 43 13.23 5.61 5.79
C ILE A 43 13.12 6.23 7.19
N PHE A 44 14.03 7.12 7.55
CA PHE A 44 13.99 7.87 8.79
C PHE A 44 14.05 9.36 8.51
N GLU A 45 13.42 10.13 9.39
CA GLU A 45 13.40 11.59 9.36
C GLU A 45 13.80 12.10 10.75
N HIS A 46 14.06 13.40 10.87
CA HIS A 46 14.17 14.02 12.19
C HIS A 46 12.87 13.80 12.98
N THR A 47 13.00 13.39 14.26
CA THR A 47 11.86 13.07 15.12
C THR A 47 10.84 14.21 15.18
N GLU A 48 11.30 15.47 15.15
CA GLU A 48 10.43 16.65 15.19
C GLU A 48 9.39 16.71 14.08
N LEU A 49 9.69 16.12 12.91
CA LEU A 49 8.77 16.09 11.77
C LEU A 49 7.46 15.39 12.17
N PHE A 50 7.56 14.22 12.81
CA PHE A 50 6.38 13.46 13.20
C PHE A 50 5.72 14.00 14.47
N LEU A 51 6.50 14.58 15.39
CA LEU A 51 5.94 15.25 16.57
C LEU A 51 5.01 16.41 16.19
N ARG A 52 5.43 17.22 15.21
CA ARG A 52 4.62 18.35 14.71
C ARG A 52 3.56 17.90 13.72
N GLY A 53 3.93 17.04 12.77
CA GLY A 53 3.06 16.70 11.65
C GLY A 53 1.92 15.76 11.99
N VAL A 54 2.13 14.74 12.85
CA VAL A 54 1.12 13.70 13.16
C VAL A 54 0.17 14.14 14.27
N GLY A 55 0.66 14.97 15.19
CA GLY A 55 -0.03 15.46 16.39
C GLY A 55 0.44 14.77 17.67
N ASP A 56 0.73 15.57 18.71
CA ASP A 56 1.25 15.13 20.00
C ASP A 56 0.23 14.31 20.84
N THR A 57 -1.05 14.35 20.45
CA THR A 57 -2.12 13.60 21.12
C THR A 57 -2.35 12.21 20.55
N THR A 58 -1.70 11.86 19.44
CA THR A 58 -1.89 10.58 18.76
C THR A 58 -1.18 9.43 19.48
N ASP A 59 -1.78 8.24 19.48
CA ASP A 59 -1.11 7.03 19.99
C ASP A 59 0.20 6.76 19.23
N ILE A 60 0.25 7.12 17.94
CA ILE A 60 1.45 7.01 17.10
C ILE A 60 2.62 7.76 17.75
N VAL A 61 2.45 9.07 17.96
CA VAL A 61 3.49 9.92 18.54
C VAL A 61 3.81 9.54 19.97
N GLN A 62 2.79 9.21 20.77
CA GLN A 62 2.99 8.97 22.21
C GLN A 62 3.64 7.63 22.53
N LYS A 63 3.37 6.59 21.73
CA LYS A 63 3.66 5.19 22.12
C LYS A 63 4.20 4.31 20.99
N GLU A 64 4.04 4.68 19.72
CA GLU A 64 4.29 3.76 18.60
C GLU A 64 5.48 4.14 17.70
N MET A 65 6.16 5.27 17.92
CA MET A 65 7.32 5.63 17.09
C MET A 65 8.57 4.81 17.45
N TYR A 66 9.29 4.36 16.42
CA TYR A 66 10.64 3.82 16.55
C TYR A 66 11.66 4.97 16.48
N SER A 67 11.93 5.60 17.62
CA SER A 67 12.85 6.74 17.74
C SER A 67 14.17 6.33 18.39
N PHE A 68 15.29 6.86 17.89
CA PHE A 68 16.63 6.61 18.39
C PHE A 68 17.57 7.76 18.06
N GLN A 69 18.68 7.83 18.78
CA GLN A 69 19.76 8.77 18.44
C GLN A 69 20.72 8.12 17.43
N ASP A 70 21.05 8.87 16.40
CA ASP A 70 22.12 8.47 15.49
C ASP A 70 23.51 8.61 16.18
N ARG A 71 24.57 8.23 15.47
CA ARG A 71 25.94 8.33 16.01
C ARG A 71 26.42 9.77 16.26
N GLY A 72 25.71 10.77 15.73
CA GLY A 72 25.96 12.18 15.98
C GLY A 72 25.10 12.78 17.09
N GLY A 73 24.28 11.96 17.78
CA GLY A 73 23.39 12.41 18.86
C GLY A 73 22.12 13.11 18.35
N ARG A 74 21.77 12.99 17.07
CA ARG A 74 20.54 13.57 16.51
C ARG A 74 19.38 12.60 16.71
N ASP A 75 18.25 13.10 17.19
CA ASP A 75 17.03 12.31 17.31
C ASP A 75 16.40 12.08 15.92
N ILE A 76 16.29 10.80 15.56
CA ILE A 76 15.67 10.34 14.32
C ILE A 76 14.63 9.27 14.61
N THR A 77 13.66 9.18 13.71
CA THR A 77 12.54 8.23 13.83
C THR A 77 12.34 7.51 12.51
N LEU A 78 12.19 6.18 12.55
CA LEU A 78 11.70 5.43 11.39
C LEU A 78 10.29 5.89 11.05
N ARG A 79 10.03 6.24 9.79
CA ARG A 79 8.75 6.85 9.40
C ARG A 79 7.56 5.96 9.78
N PRO A 80 6.59 6.47 10.55
CA PRO A 80 5.37 5.73 10.90
C PRO A 80 4.26 5.89 9.85
N GLU A 81 4.42 6.84 8.92
CA GLU A 81 3.48 7.19 7.86
C GLU A 81 4.22 8.01 6.77
N GLY A 82 3.58 8.25 5.61
CA GLY A 82 4.22 8.87 4.46
C GLY A 82 3.90 10.35 4.22
N THR A 83 2.72 10.82 4.63
CA THR A 83 2.21 12.17 4.37
C THR A 83 3.13 13.26 4.92
N ALA A 84 3.54 13.23 6.20
CA ALA A 84 4.41 14.29 6.74
C ALA A 84 5.76 14.33 6.03
N SER A 85 6.28 13.17 5.61
CA SER A 85 7.53 13.09 4.83
C SER A 85 7.37 13.70 3.44
N VAL A 86 6.22 13.47 2.79
CA VAL A 86 5.89 14.07 1.49
C VAL A 86 5.74 15.58 1.61
N VAL A 87 5.02 16.06 2.63
CA VAL A 87 4.85 17.50 2.89
C VAL A 87 6.18 18.17 3.20
N ARG A 88 7.04 17.55 4.02
CA ARG A 88 8.41 18.05 4.26
C ARG A 88 9.18 18.21 2.95
N SER A 89 9.14 17.20 2.08
CA SER A 89 9.80 17.24 0.78
C SER A 89 9.20 18.31 -0.15
N TYR A 90 7.88 18.47 -0.14
CA TYR A 90 7.16 19.52 -0.86
C TYR A 90 7.64 20.92 -0.48
N ILE A 91 7.81 21.17 0.83
CA ILE A 91 8.32 22.44 1.36
C ILE A 91 9.80 22.63 1.00
N GLU A 92 10.64 21.63 1.31
CA GLU A 92 12.08 21.68 1.11
C GLU A 92 12.46 21.96 -0.36
N HIS A 93 11.76 21.34 -1.30
CA HIS A 93 12.05 21.46 -2.73
C HIS A 93 11.26 22.53 -3.46
N LYS A 94 10.59 23.44 -2.74
CA LYS A 94 10.05 24.61 -3.44
C LYS A 94 8.74 24.29 -4.18
N MET A 95 8.11 23.13 -3.94
CA MET A 95 7.17 22.54 -4.90
C MET A 95 5.87 23.35 -5.03
N PHE A 96 5.50 24.11 -4.01
CA PHE A 96 4.43 25.11 -4.08
C PHE A 96 4.66 26.21 -5.13
N GLY A 97 5.92 26.47 -5.51
CA GLY A 97 6.30 27.44 -6.53
C GLY A 97 6.46 26.83 -7.94
N TRP A 98 6.18 25.54 -8.12
CA TRP A 98 6.23 24.93 -9.44
C TRP A 98 5.10 25.44 -10.33
N ALA A 99 5.39 25.60 -11.62
CA ALA A 99 4.42 26.11 -12.60
C ALA A 99 3.19 25.19 -12.76
N ASN A 100 3.35 23.88 -12.56
CA ASN A 100 2.26 22.92 -12.62
C ASN A 100 1.74 22.63 -11.20
N GLN A 101 0.49 23.04 -10.94
CA GLN A 101 -0.27 22.74 -9.72
C GLN A 101 -1.60 22.06 -10.09
N PRO A 102 -2.23 21.31 -9.16
CA PRO A 102 -1.67 20.86 -7.89
C PRO A 102 -0.52 19.85 -8.10
N VAL A 103 0.36 19.75 -7.11
CA VAL A 103 1.42 18.73 -7.08
C VAL A 103 0.82 17.41 -6.64
N LYS A 104 0.83 16.43 -7.53
CA LYS A 104 0.23 15.10 -7.34
C LYS A 104 1.31 14.05 -7.23
N LEU A 105 1.49 13.49 -6.04
CA LEU A 105 2.58 12.58 -5.70
C LEU A 105 2.04 11.24 -5.20
N PHE A 106 2.75 10.15 -5.47
CA PHE A 106 2.49 8.87 -4.83
C PHE A 106 3.78 8.26 -4.28
N TYR A 107 3.64 7.44 -3.25
CA TYR A 107 4.74 6.68 -2.66
C TYR A 107 4.34 5.23 -2.45
N PHE A 108 5.35 4.37 -2.40
CA PHE A 108 5.19 2.96 -2.06
C PHE A 108 6.40 2.54 -1.22
N GLY A 109 6.18 2.03 0.00
CA GLY A 109 7.30 1.57 0.82
C GLY A 109 6.97 1.27 2.28
N PRO A 110 7.97 0.81 3.04
CA PRO A 110 7.77 0.36 4.41
C PRO A 110 7.54 1.54 5.36
N MET A 111 6.73 1.28 6.39
CA MET A 111 6.37 2.13 7.52
C MET A 111 6.51 1.35 8.81
N PHE A 112 6.76 2.05 9.92
CA PHE A 112 7.12 1.43 11.20
C PHE A 112 6.27 1.95 12.35
N ARG A 113 5.54 1.07 13.02
CA ARG A 113 4.75 1.41 14.22
C ARG A 113 4.93 0.35 15.28
N TYR A 114 5.26 0.74 16.51
CA TYR A 114 5.43 -0.14 17.67
C TYR A 114 4.07 -0.61 18.22
N GLU A 115 3.21 -1.05 17.32
CA GLU A 115 1.90 -1.56 17.66
C GLU A 115 2.00 -3.01 18.15
N ARG A 116 1.02 -3.44 18.96
CA ARG A 116 0.87 -4.86 19.33
C ARG A 116 0.48 -5.66 18.08
N PRO A 117 1.31 -6.62 17.62
CA PRO A 117 1.02 -7.35 16.39
C PRO A 117 -0.28 -8.16 16.51
N GLN A 118 -1.11 -8.07 15.48
CA GLN A 118 -2.36 -8.83 15.29
C GLN A 118 -2.62 -9.01 13.79
N ALA A 119 -3.64 -9.79 13.40
CA ALA A 119 -3.96 -10.00 11.98
C ALA A 119 -4.12 -8.66 11.25
N GLY A 120 -3.34 -8.45 10.18
CA GLY A 120 -3.32 -7.21 9.40
C GLY A 120 -2.70 -5.98 10.10
N ARG A 121 -2.02 -6.16 11.25
CA ARG A 121 -1.22 -5.12 11.92
C ARG A 121 0.18 -5.63 12.24
N PHE A 122 1.15 -5.10 11.52
CA PHE A 122 2.56 -5.41 11.65
C PHE A 122 3.31 -4.21 12.23
N ARG A 123 4.50 -4.48 12.78
CA ARG A 123 5.41 -3.43 13.25
C ARG A 123 6.19 -2.79 12.13
N GLN A 124 6.51 -3.57 11.11
CA GLN A 124 6.90 -3.09 9.79
C GLN A 124 5.81 -3.54 8.81
N PHE A 125 5.20 -2.58 8.12
CA PHE A 125 4.20 -2.83 7.10
C PHE A 125 4.47 -1.94 5.90
N VAL A 126 3.90 -2.26 4.75
CA VAL A 126 4.11 -1.49 3.52
C VAL A 126 2.87 -0.68 3.19
N GLN A 127 3.07 0.60 2.94
CA GLN A 127 2.02 1.49 2.47
C GLN A 127 2.20 1.85 1.00
N PHE A 128 1.07 1.89 0.32
CA PHE A 128 0.89 2.70 -0.87
C PHE A 128 0.06 3.92 -0.47
N GLY A 129 0.47 5.11 -0.90
CA GLY A 129 -0.29 6.33 -0.65
C GLY A 129 -0.11 7.36 -1.75
N ILE A 130 -1.06 8.28 -1.82
CA ILE A 130 -1.04 9.42 -2.74
C ILE A 130 -1.29 10.71 -1.97
N GLU A 131 -0.74 11.81 -2.45
CA GLU A 131 -0.88 13.15 -1.90
C GLU A 131 -1.10 14.14 -3.06
N ALA A 132 -2.16 14.95 -2.98
CA ALA A 132 -2.44 16.06 -3.87
C ALA A 132 -2.37 17.37 -3.08
N LEU A 133 -1.37 18.20 -3.39
CA LEU A 133 -1.02 19.40 -2.64
C LEU A 133 -1.17 20.65 -3.52
N GLY A 134 -1.75 21.71 -2.97
CA GLY A 134 -1.92 23.01 -3.64
C GLY A 134 -3.28 23.25 -4.30
N SER A 135 -4.31 22.43 -4.00
CA SER A 135 -5.68 22.66 -4.49
C SER A 135 -6.74 22.45 -3.41
N ALA A 136 -7.62 23.45 -3.28
CA ALA A 136 -8.80 23.44 -2.44
C ALA A 136 -10.09 23.08 -3.22
N ASP A 137 -9.99 22.63 -4.48
CA ASP A 137 -11.17 22.25 -5.26
C ASP A 137 -11.73 20.90 -4.77
N PRO A 138 -13.02 20.80 -4.36
CA PRO A 138 -13.63 19.52 -3.96
C PRO A 138 -13.53 18.40 -5.01
N ALA A 139 -13.32 18.73 -6.29
CA ALA A 139 -13.10 17.76 -7.34
C ALA A 139 -11.82 16.92 -7.11
N ILE A 140 -10.79 17.47 -6.46
CA ILE A 140 -9.57 16.70 -6.17
C ILE A 140 -9.82 15.64 -5.09
N ASP A 141 -10.75 15.89 -4.16
CA ASP A 141 -11.18 14.90 -3.16
C ASP A 141 -11.90 13.74 -3.85
N ALA A 142 -12.86 14.05 -4.72
CA ALA A 142 -13.55 13.02 -5.51
C ALA A 142 -12.57 12.21 -6.38
N GLU A 143 -11.54 12.86 -6.94
CA GLU A 143 -10.48 12.18 -7.68
C GLU A 143 -9.70 11.19 -6.80
N VAL A 144 -9.24 11.62 -5.62
CA VAL A 144 -8.50 10.79 -4.65
C VAL A 144 -9.33 9.58 -4.22
N LEU A 145 -10.61 9.78 -3.92
CA LEU A 145 -11.56 8.71 -3.55
C LEU A 145 -11.81 7.76 -4.72
N SER A 146 -11.94 8.27 -5.95
CA SER A 146 -12.11 7.45 -7.15
C SER A 146 -10.88 6.61 -7.47
N LEU A 147 -9.68 7.13 -7.21
CA LEU A 147 -8.42 6.42 -7.46
C LEU A 147 -8.30 5.20 -6.55
N VAL A 148 -8.51 5.35 -5.23
CA VAL A 148 -8.39 4.20 -4.32
C VAL A 148 -9.43 3.11 -4.63
N LEU A 149 -10.67 3.50 -4.95
CA LEU A 149 -11.71 2.54 -5.33
C LEU A 149 -11.37 1.86 -6.66
N GLY A 150 -10.90 2.62 -7.63
CA GLY A 150 -10.45 2.11 -8.92
C GLY A 150 -9.32 1.09 -8.79
N LEU A 151 -8.38 1.29 -7.86
CA LEU A 151 -7.32 0.32 -7.58
C LEU A 151 -7.89 -1.00 -7.06
N TYR A 152 -8.73 -0.95 -6.03
CA TYR A 152 -9.31 -2.17 -5.45
C TYR A 152 -10.19 -2.92 -6.46
N GLN A 153 -11.01 -2.21 -7.24
CA GLN A 153 -11.85 -2.80 -8.29
C GLN A 153 -11.02 -3.39 -9.43
N GLN A 154 -9.95 -2.71 -9.87
CA GLN A 154 -9.03 -3.20 -10.90
C GLN A 154 -8.33 -4.50 -10.45
N LEU A 155 -8.04 -4.62 -9.17
CA LEU A 155 -7.47 -5.83 -8.58
C LEU A 155 -8.52 -6.93 -8.34
N GLY A 156 -9.79 -6.69 -8.62
CA GLY A 156 -10.86 -7.70 -8.59
C GLY A 156 -11.68 -7.76 -7.29
N LEU A 157 -11.43 -6.87 -6.31
CA LEU A 157 -12.25 -6.79 -5.10
C LEU A 157 -13.65 -6.26 -5.41
N LYS A 158 -14.66 -6.88 -4.79
CA LYS A 158 -16.08 -6.54 -5.03
C LYS A 158 -16.81 -6.07 -3.78
N LYS A 159 -16.39 -6.52 -2.60
CA LYS A 159 -17.09 -6.22 -1.34
C LYS A 159 -16.51 -4.99 -0.65
N LEU A 160 -16.59 -3.86 -1.34
CA LEU A 160 -16.04 -2.58 -0.88
C LEU A 160 -17.16 -1.66 -0.39
N LYS A 161 -16.92 -1.00 0.73
CA LYS A 161 -17.79 0.04 1.27
C LYS A 161 -16.99 1.31 1.49
N LEU A 162 -17.32 2.37 0.74
CA LEU A 162 -16.79 3.70 0.97
C LEU A 162 -17.60 4.39 2.08
N VAL A 163 -16.92 4.82 3.13
CA VAL A 163 -17.51 5.61 4.22
C VAL A 163 -16.83 6.98 4.23
N ILE A 164 -17.63 8.05 4.21
CA ILE A 164 -17.16 9.43 4.19
C ILE A 164 -17.72 10.23 5.35
N ASN A 165 -17.01 11.29 5.72
CA ASN A 165 -17.43 12.30 6.69
C ASN A 165 -16.78 13.65 6.34
N SER A 166 -17.22 14.73 6.97
CA SER A 166 -16.53 16.01 6.98
C SER A 166 -16.19 16.41 8.41
N LEU A 167 -14.93 16.71 8.66
CA LEU A 167 -14.43 17.25 9.92
C LEU A 167 -14.48 18.78 9.96
N GLY A 168 -15.06 19.41 8.93
CA GLY A 168 -15.14 20.87 8.80
C GLY A 168 -13.79 21.58 8.80
N ASP A 169 -13.84 22.89 8.81
CA ASP A 169 -12.67 23.75 8.98
C ASP A 169 -12.35 24.00 10.47
N LYS A 170 -11.43 24.93 10.74
CA LYS A 170 -10.99 25.25 12.11
C LYS A 170 -12.13 25.83 12.98
N GLU A 171 -12.99 26.67 12.40
CA GLU A 171 -14.14 27.24 13.09
C GLU A 171 -15.13 26.14 13.48
N SER A 172 -15.54 25.33 12.50
CA SER A 172 -16.45 24.20 12.67
C SER A 172 -15.95 23.24 13.76
N ARG A 173 -14.65 22.90 13.71
CA ARG A 173 -13.99 22.06 14.74
C ARG A 173 -13.99 22.69 16.12
N THR A 174 -13.77 24.00 16.22
CA THR A 174 -13.76 24.70 17.51
C THR A 174 -15.15 24.66 18.14
N ASN A 175 -16.19 24.92 17.35
CA ASN A 175 -17.57 24.88 17.82
C ASN A 175 -17.98 23.47 18.24
N HIS A 176 -17.66 22.46 17.43
CA HIS A 176 -17.91 21.05 17.75
C HIS A 176 -17.14 20.59 19.00
N ARG A 177 -15.87 20.98 19.14
CA ARG A 177 -15.06 20.69 20.32
C ARG A 177 -15.72 21.22 21.59
N ASN A 178 -16.19 22.46 21.58
CA ASN A 178 -16.87 23.06 22.73
C ASN A 178 -18.17 22.33 23.06
N ALA A 179 -18.93 21.91 22.04
CA ALA A 179 -20.12 21.10 22.22
C ALA A 179 -19.81 19.72 22.86
N LEU A 180 -18.76 19.03 22.40
CA LEU A 180 -18.32 17.77 22.99
C LEU A 180 -17.87 17.94 24.44
N ILE A 181 -17.15 19.03 24.77
CA ILE A 181 -16.76 19.33 26.14
C ILE A 181 -18.00 19.49 27.02
N ASN A 182 -18.93 20.36 26.62
CA ASN A 182 -20.17 20.58 27.37
C ASN A 182 -21.00 19.31 27.53
N HIS A 183 -20.96 18.42 26.53
CA HIS A 183 -21.68 17.14 26.53
C HIS A 183 -21.10 16.12 27.50
N PHE A 184 -19.77 15.93 27.48
CA PHE A 184 -19.12 14.87 28.28
C PHE A 184 -18.66 15.35 29.66
N GLU A 185 -18.28 16.62 29.84
CA GLU A 185 -17.71 17.16 31.08
C GLU A 185 -18.54 16.84 32.34
N PRO A 186 -19.89 16.96 32.34
CA PRO A 186 -20.68 16.70 33.55
C PRO A 186 -20.57 15.26 34.08
N ARG A 187 -20.24 14.31 33.20
CA ARG A 187 -20.24 12.86 33.48
C ARG A 187 -18.96 12.16 33.05
N ILE A 188 -17.89 12.91 32.80
CA ILE A 188 -16.63 12.36 32.29
C ILE A 188 -15.98 11.39 33.30
N GLY A 189 -16.31 11.52 34.59
CA GLY A 189 -15.86 10.59 35.63
C GLY A 189 -16.34 9.14 35.43
N GLU A 190 -17.38 8.92 34.62
CA GLU A 190 -17.90 7.59 34.26
C GLU A 190 -17.07 6.91 33.16
N PHE A 191 -16.28 7.68 32.42
CA PHE A 191 -15.44 7.20 31.32
C PHE A 191 -14.08 6.72 31.82
N CYS A 192 -13.37 5.96 30.98
CA CYS A 192 -12.02 5.53 31.29
C CYS A 192 -11.03 6.71 31.44
N SER A 193 -9.90 6.46 32.11
CA SER A 193 -8.86 7.48 32.35
C SER A 193 -8.35 8.13 31.07
N ASP A 194 -8.30 7.38 29.97
CA ASP A 194 -7.86 7.91 28.68
C ASP A 194 -8.87 8.91 28.12
N CYS A 195 -10.17 8.60 28.19
CA CYS A 195 -11.24 9.53 27.80
C CYS A 195 -11.27 10.79 28.67
N GLN A 196 -11.05 10.66 29.97
CA GLN A 196 -10.93 11.82 30.88
C GLN A 196 -9.79 12.76 30.46
N ASN A 197 -8.66 12.20 30.00
CA ASN A 197 -7.55 12.99 29.46
C ASN A 197 -7.85 13.54 28.06
N ARG A 198 -8.50 12.76 27.20
CA ARG A 198 -8.89 13.16 25.85
C ARG A 198 -9.85 14.35 25.88
N LEU A 199 -10.77 14.43 26.85
CA LEU A 199 -11.66 15.59 27.00
C LEU A 199 -10.89 16.92 27.12
N LYS A 200 -9.74 16.91 27.78
CA LYS A 200 -8.92 18.12 27.96
C LYS A 200 -8.11 18.45 26.72
N LYS A 201 -7.55 17.42 26.08
CA LYS A 201 -6.63 17.57 24.93
C LYS A 201 -7.37 17.60 23.59
N ASN A 202 -8.07 16.52 23.26
CA ASN A 202 -8.75 16.31 21.99
C ASN A 202 -10.06 15.50 22.18
N PRO A 203 -11.19 16.18 22.47
CA PRO A 203 -12.49 15.53 22.74
C PRO A 203 -12.99 14.61 21.63
N LEU A 204 -12.64 14.86 20.37
CA LEU A 204 -13.02 14.02 19.23
C LEU A 204 -12.57 12.57 19.41
N ARG A 205 -11.43 12.34 20.06
CA ARG A 205 -10.88 11.01 20.34
C ARG A 205 -11.71 10.19 21.32
N ILE A 206 -12.67 10.81 22.02
CA ILE A 206 -13.61 10.07 22.87
C ILE A 206 -14.53 9.22 21.98
N LEU A 207 -14.90 9.73 20.79
CA LEU A 207 -15.81 9.05 19.85
C LEU A 207 -15.26 7.72 19.31
N ASP A 208 -13.93 7.56 19.29
CA ASP A 208 -13.23 6.32 18.90
C ASP A 208 -12.85 5.42 20.10
N CYS A 209 -13.35 5.69 21.30
CA CYS A 209 -13.03 4.88 22.47
C CYS A 209 -13.70 3.50 22.40
N LYS A 210 -12.91 2.43 22.31
CA LYS A 210 -13.41 1.06 22.31
C LYS A 210 -13.99 0.60 23.66
N LYS A 211 -13.52 1.18 24.77
CA LYS A 211 -13.92 0.78 26.13
C LYS A 211 -15.26 1.39 26.51
N ASP A 212 -15.45 2.66 26.18
CA ASP A 212 -16.65 3.43 26.55
C ASP A 212 -17.67 3.49 25.40
N ARG A 213 -17.44 2.78 24.28
CA ARG A 213 -18.28 2.83 23.05
C ARG A 213 -19.78 2.61 23.29
N ASP A 214 -20.12 1.79 24.29
CA ASP A 214 -21.49 1.39 24.59
C ASP A 214 -22.17 2.33 25.61
N HIS A 215 -21.42 3.32 26.13
CA HIS A 215 -21.93 4.32 27.05
C HIS A 215 -23.03 5.17 26.40
N GLU A 216 -24.08 5.51 27.15
CA GLU A 216 -25.24 6.23 26.59
C GLU A 216 -24.89 7.60 25.99
N LEU A 217 -23.95 8.33 26.62
CA LEU A 217 -23.46 9.61 26.11
C LEU A 217 -22.71 9.50 24.78
N MET A 218 -22.20 8.33 24.41
CA MET A 218 -21.62 8.13 23.07
C MET A 218 -22.69 8.19 21.98
N LYS A 219 -23.90 7.70 22.28
CA LYS A 219 -25.02 7.65 21.33
C LYS A 219 -25.67 9.01 21.10
N THR A 220 -25.54 9.92 22.06
CA THR A 220 -26.09 11.28 22.01
C THR A 220 -25.03 12.35 21.78
N ALA A 221 -23.79 11.95 21.51
CA ALA A 221 -22.70 12.89 21.29
C ALA A 221 -23.00 13.81 20.10
N PRO A 222 -22.75 15.13 20.22
CA PRO A 222 -22.90 16.07 19.12
C PRO A 222 -22.16 15.59 17.86
N SER A 223 -22.83 15.60 16.72
CA SER A 223 -22.24 15.23 15.43
C SER A 223 -21.52 16.43 14.84
N ILE A 224 -20.32 16.23 14.27
CA ILE A 224 -19.55 17.31 13.64
C ILE A 224 -20.27 17.92 12.43
N ILE A 225 -21.12 17.13 11.77
CA ILE A 225 -21.90 17.55 10.59
C ILE A 225 -22.87 18.69 10.95
N ASP A 226 -23.37 18.71 12.19
CA ASP A 226 -24.30 19.76 12.67
C ASP A 226 -23.60 21.08 12.99
N TYR A 227 -22.26 21.09 13.00
CA TYR A 227 -21.42 22.25 13.34
C TYR A 227 -20.60 22.74 12.16
N LEU A 228 -20.82 22.21 10.96
CA LEU A 228 -20.20 22.73 9.74
C LEU A 228 -20.71 24.14 9.45
N ASN A 229 -19.80 25.07 9.20
CA ASN A 229 -20.18 26.36 8.62
C ASN A 229 -20.64 26.19 7.16
N ASP A 230 -21.24 27.25 6.60
CA ASP A 230 -21.83 27.23 5.26
C ASP A 230 -20.81 26.82 4.18
N GLU A 231 -19.56 27.25 4.31
CA GLU A 231 -18.48 26.88 3.39
C GLU A 231 -18.15 25.38 3.48
N SER A 232 -17.92 24.86 4.68
CA SER A 232 -17.59 23.45 4.90
C SER A 232 -18.74 22.52 4.50
N LYS A 233 -19.98 22.97 4.68
CA LYS A 233 -21.18 22.26 4.24
C LYS A 233 -21.28 22.22 2.72
N ALA A 234 -21.17 23.37 2.05
CA ALA A 234 -21.21 23.46 0.60
C ALA A 234 -20.07 22.66 -0.05
N TYR A 235 -18.88 22.66 0.56
CA TYR A 235 -17.74 21.84 0.16
C TYR A 235 -18.10 20.34 0.18
N PHE A 236 -18.62 19.86 1.32
CA PHE A 236 -18.93 18.45 1.49
C PHE A 236 -20.09 17.97 0.59
N GLU A 237 -21.11 18.81 0.41
CA GLU A 237 -22.20 18.55 -0.54
C GLU A 237 -21.67 18.43 -1.99
N LYS A 238 -20.65 19.23 -2.34
CA LYS A 238 -20.02 19.15 -3.66
C LYS A 238 -19.21 17.87 -3.86
N VAL A 239 -18.48 17.41 -2.83
CA VAL A 239 -17.80 16.09 -2.86
C VAL A 239 -18.83 14.97 -3.07
N GLN A 240 -19.91 14.97 -2.28
CA GLN A 240 -21.00 13.99 -2.41
C GLN A 240 -21.60 14.00 -3.82
N LYS A 241 -21.87 15.18 -4.36
CA LYS A 241 -22.37 15.33 -5.73
C LYS A 241 -21.41 14.71 -6.75
N TYR A 242 -20.11 14.99 -6.67
CA TYR A 242 -19.13 14.41 -7.60
C TYR A 242 -19.07 12.89 -7.49
N LEU A 243 -19.09 12.32 -6.28
CA LEU A 243 -19.14 10.87 -6.09
C LEU A 243 -20.40 10.27 -6.72
N THR A 244 -21.57 10.91 -6.54
CA THR A 244 -22.82 10.49 -7.20
C THR A 244 -22.72 10.57 -8.72
N ASP A 245 -22.18 11.65 -9.28
CA ASP A 245 -22.00 11.81 -10.73
C ASP A 245 -21.04 10.73 -11.30
N LEU A 246 -20.02 10.35 -10.53
CA LEU A 246 -19.09 9.26 -10.83
C LEU A 246 -19.68 7.86 -10.60
N LYS A 247 -20.93 7.76 -10.12
CA LYS A 247 -21.62 6.51 -9.76
C LYS A 247 -20.85 5.70 -8.71
N ILE A 248 -20.22 6.40 -7.78
CA ILE A 248 -19.57 5.81 -6.61
C ILE A 248 -20.57 5.78 -5.47
N GLU A 249 -20.88 4.58 -4.98
CA GLU A 249 -21.70 4.40 -3.79
C GLU A 249 -20.88 4.74 -2.53
N PHE A 250 -21.49 5.47 -1.60
CA PHE A 250 -20.87 5.85 -0.34
C PHE A 250 -21.90 5.93 0.79
N VAL A 251 -21.42 5.81 2.02
CA VAL A 251 -22.20 6.03 3.25
C VAL A 251 -21.60 7.21 4.00
N VAL A 252 -22.45 8.13 4.46
CA VAL A 252 -22.02 9.19 5.37
C VAL A 252 -22.07 8.66 6.80
N ASP A 253 -20.92 8.64 7.48
CA ASP A 253 -20.81 8.26 8.90
C ASP A 253 -20.29 9.45 9.72
N PRO A 254 -21.15 10.13 10.48
CA PRO A 254 -20.73 11.28 11.29
C PRO A 254 -19.74 10.94 12.40
N THR A 255 -19.64 9.66 12.78
CA THR A 255 -18.73 9.18 13.83
C THR A 255 -17.33 8.86 13.30
N LEU A 256 -17.15 8.85 11.98
CA LEU A 256 -15.85 8.63 11.36
C LEU A 256 -14.90 9.78 11.71
N VAL A 257 -14.03 9.51 12.69
CA VAL A 257 -12.87 10.33 13.03
C VAL A 257 -11.60 9.61 12.57
N ARG A 258 -10.54 10.37 12.33
CA ARG A 258 -9.27 9.81 11.86
C ARG A 258 -8.22 9.73 12.96
N GLY A 259 -7.31 8.78 12.79
CA GLY A 259 -6.23 8.49 13.72
C GLY A 259 -5.16 9.58 13.85
N LEU A 260 -5.24 10.65 13.05
CA LEU A 260 -4.25 11.72 12.92
C LEU A 260 -4.95 13.08 13.08
N ASP A 261 -4.32 14.01 13.79
CA ASP A 261 -5.02 15.23 14.22
C ASP A 261 -5.11 16.30 13.12
N TYR A 262 -4.23 16.21 12.12
CA TYR A 262 -4.07 17.16 11.02
C TYR A 262 -5.24 17.18 10.01
N TYR A 263 -6.16 16.23 10.07
CA TYR A 263 -7.26 16.16 9.09
C TYR A 263 -8.25 17.32 9.26
N ASN A 264 -8.86 17.79 8.18
CA ASN A 264 -10.00 18.70 8.15
C ASN A 264 -10.86 18.41 6.90
N HIS A 265 -12.05 19.00 6.81
CA HIS A 265 -13.01 18.72 5.73
C HIS A 265 -13.15 17.20 5.48
N THR A 266 -13.05 16.74 4.23
CA THR A 266 -13.22 15.33 3.84
C THR A 266 -12.36 14.39 4.69
N ALA A 267 -13.01 13.43 5.32
CA ALA A 267 -12.39 12.24 5.90
C ALA A 267 -13.07 11.01 5.31
N PHE A 268 -12.31 9.95 5.03
CA PHE A 268 -12.90 8.74 4.47
C PHE A 268 -12.15 7.46 4.83
N GLU A 269 -12.88 6.35 4.74
CA GLU A 269 -12.36 4.99 4.80
C GLU A 269 -12.95 4.15 3.68
N VAL A 270 -12.13 3.25 3.14
CA VAL A 270 -12.64 2.13 2.33
C VAL A 270 -12.56 0.89 3.19
N MET A 271 -13.71 0.27 3.43
CA MET A 271 -13.89 -0.90 4.25
C MET A 271 -14.17 -2.13 3.38
N SER A 272 -13.80 -3.31 3.87
CA SER A 272 -14.17 -4.60 3.30
C SER A 272 -15.36 -5.18 4.05
N ASP A 273 -16.40 -5.57 3.30
CA ASP A 273 -17.56 -6.33 3.80
C ASP A 273 -17.39 -7.85 3.55
N ALA A 274 -16.16 -8.30 3.21
CA ALA A 274 -15.88 -9.71 2.98
C ALA A 274 -15.93 -10.53 4.28
N GLU A 275 -16.70 -11.62 4.25
CA GLU A 275 -16.70 -12.62 5.32
C GLU A 275 -15.28 -13.21 5.49
N GLY A 276 -14.82 -13.33 6.74
CA GLY A 276 -13.50 -13.88 7.05
C GLY A 276 -12.34 -12.87 7.04
N PHE A 277 -12.55 -11.61 6.64
CA PHE A 277 -11.52 -10.56 6.67
C PHE A 277 -11.11 -10.12 8.10
N GLY A 278 -11.84 -10.59 9.12
CA GLY A 278 -11.50 -10.40 10.53
C GLY A 278 -12.14 -9.18 11.17
N ALA A 279 -11.68 -8.81 12.37
CA ALA A 279 -12.25 -7.73 13.17
C ALA A 279 -11.89 -6.31 12.67
N ILE A 280 -10.94 -6.19 11.73
CA ILE A 280 -10.51 -4.92 11.14
C ILE A 280 -10.95 -4.92 9.68
N THR A 281 -11.93 -4.10 9.36
CA THR A 281 -12.50 -4.03 8.01
C THR A 281 -11.88 -2.92 7.16
N THR A 282 -11.21 -1.93 7.74
CA THR A 282 -10.60 -0.81 7.01
C THR A 282 -9.39 -1.25 6.17
N LEU A 283 -9.52 -1.11 4.85
CA LEU A 283 -8.47 -1.36 3.85
C LEU A 283 -7.62 -0.12 3.59
N CYS A 284 -8.26 1.04 3.51
CA CYS A 284 -7.66 2.34 3.26
C CYS A 284 -8.30 3.40 4.14
N GLY A 285 -7.54 4.43 4.49
CA GLY A 285 -8.13 5.66 4.97
C GLY A 285 -7.34 6.88 4.53
N GLY A 286 -8.03 8.00 4.46
CA GLY A 286 -7.49 9.24 3.95
C GLY A 286 -8.37 10.42 4.33
N GLY A 287 -8.06 11.56 3.72
CA GLY A 287 -8.76 12.79 3.96
C GLY A 287 -7.92 14.02 3.65
N ARG A 288 -8.57 15.17 3.75
CA ARG A 288 -7.99 16.49 3.55
C ARG A 288 -7.28 16.98 4.82
N TYR A 289 -6.19 17.71 4.66
CA TYR A 289 -5.28 18.09 5.74
C TYR A 289 -4.69 19.49 5.52
N ASN A 290 -5.53 20.45 5.14
CA ASN A 290 -5.10 21.86 5.02
C ASN A 290 -4.46 22.31 6.35
N GLY A 291 -3.37 23.07 6.35
CA GLY A 291 -2.68 23.46 7.60
C GLY A 291 -1.40 22.67 7.89
N LEU A 292 -1.27 21.43 7.38
CA LEU A 292 -0.11 20.59 7.70
C LEU A 292 1.21 21.17 7.15
N ALA A 293 1.18 21.82 5.99
CA ALA A 293 2.37 22.44 5.44
C ALA A 293 2.84 23.62 6.32
N GLU A 294 1.90 24.42 6.81
CA GLU A 294 2.12 25.56 7.70
C GLU A 294 2.68 25.11 9.06
N GLU A 295 2.12 24.04 9.62
CA GLU A 295 2.60 23.43 10.87
C GLU A 295 4.06 22.95 10.77
N LEU A 296 4.48 22.55 9.56
CA LEU A 296 5.85 22.15 9.24
C LEU A 296 6.73 23.31 8.76
N GLY A 297 6.27 24.56 8.84
CA GLY A 297 7.02 25.76 8.51
C GLY A 297 7.01 26.14 7.01
N GLY A 298 6.12 25.55 6.23
CA GLY A 298 5.83 25.90 4.84
C GLY A 298 4.75 26.98 4.67
N PRO A 299 4.41 27.34 3.43
CA PRO A 299 3.30 28.24 3.13
C PRO A 299 1.94 27.56 3.26
N GLU A 300 0.88 28.37 3.30
CA GLU A 300 -0.51 27.90 3.28
C GLU A 300 -0.77 26.99 2.09
N THR A 301 -1.04 25.71 2.35
CA THR A 301 -1.15 24.69 1.29
C THR A 301 -2.29 23.72 1.59
N PRO A 302 -3.37 23.74 0.79
CA PRO A 302 -4.38 22.72 0.84
C PRO A 302 -3.81 21.36 0.42
N GLY A 303 -4.21 20.29 1.09
CA GLY A 303 -3.72 18.94 0.78
C GLY A 303 -4.76 17.86 1.02
N ILE A 304 -4.79 16.83 0.19
CA ILE A 304 -5.59 15.63 0.41
C ILE A 304 -4.85 14.40 -0.09
N GLY A 305 -5.04 13.29 0.60
CA GLY A 305 -4.44 12.03 0.20
C GLY A 305 -5.05 10.84 0.91
N PHE A 306 -4.44 9.69 0.68
CA PHE A 306 -4.76 8.45 1.38
C PHE A 306 -3.53 7.57 1.53
N ALA A 307 -3.63 6.62 2.45
CA ALA A 307 -2.72 5.49 2.50
C ALA A 307 -3.49 4.18 2.74
N LEU A 308 -3.02 3.12 2.11
CA LEU A 308 -3.49 1.75 2.32
C LEU A 308 -2.33 0.83 2.70
N SER A 309 -2.61 -0.25 3.44
CA SER A 309 -1.63 -1.31 3.72
C SER A 309 -1.71 -2.36 2.61
N VAL A 310 -0.55 -2.69 2.05
CA VAL A 310 -0.44 -3.72 1.01
C VAL A 310 -0.76 -5.09 1.59
N GLU A 311 -0.36 -5.37 2.82
CA GLU A 311 -0.71 -6.60 3.53
C GLU A 311 -2.21 -6.77 3.70
N ARG A 312 -2.93 -5.70 4.05
CA ARG A 312 -4.39 -5.75 4.17
C ARG A 312 -5.07 -5.95 2.81
N LEU A 313 -4.52 -5.36 1.76
CA LEU A 313 -4.99 -5.60 0.40
C LEU A 313 -4.77 -7.06 -0.01
N VAL A 314 -3.59 -7.64 0.24
CA VAL A 314 -3.33 -9.06 0.00
C VAL A 314 -4.32 -9.94 0.76
N ALA A 315 -4.52 -9.68 2.05
CA ALA A 315 -5.49 -10.43 2.87
C ALA A 315 -6.93 -10.29 2.34
N ALA A 316 -7.28 -9.15 1.72
CA ALA A 316 -8.61 -8.93 1.15
C ALA A 316 -8.80 -9.75 -0.14
N LEU A 317 -7.77 -9.79 -0.98
CA LEU A 317 -7.74 -10.61 -2.20
C LEU A 317 -7.86 -12.10 -1.84
N GLU A 318 -7.16 -12.55 -0.80
CA GLU A 318 -7.26 -13.92 -0.29
C GLU A 318 -8.66 -14.23 0.25
N ALA A 319 -9.26 -13.32 1.04
CA ALA A 319 -10.60 -13.50 1.61
C ALA A 319 -11.68 -13.59 0.52
N GLU A 320 -11.56 -12.81 -0.56
CA GLU A 320 -12.47 -12.87 -1.72
C GLU A 320 -12.06 -13.95 -2.74
N LYS A 321 -10.97 -14.68 -2.52
CA LYS A 321 -10.42 -15.70 -3.43
C LYS A 321 -10.19 -15.15 -4.83
N VAL A 322 -9.63 -13.96 -4.91
CA VAL A 322 -9.31 -13.32 -6.19
C VAL A 322 -8.06 -13.95 -6.78
N GLU A 323 -8.17 -14.47 -7.99
CA GLU A 323 -7.04 -14.97 -8.76
C GLU A 323 -6.47 -13.83 -9.61
N LEU A 324 -5.22 -13.44 -9.31
CA LEU A 324 -4.51 -12.45 -10.12
C LEU A 324 -3.86 -13.14 -11.32
N PRO A 325 -3.83 -12.50 -12.51
CA PRO A 325 -3.23 -13.05 -13.73
C PRO A 325 -1.69 -12.96 -13.69
N ILE A 326 -1.08 -13.69 -12.76
CA ILE A 326 0.36 -13.76 -12.55
C ILE A 326 0.88 -14.97 -13.32
N GLU A 327 1.73 -14.74 -14.32
CA GLU A 327 2.42 -15.84 -14.99
C GLU A 327 3.36 -16.55 -14.01
N GLN A 328 3.19 -17.86 -13.88
CA GLN A 328 4.04 -18.73 -13.07
C GLN A 328 4.99 -19.53 -13.96
N GLY A 329 6.13 -19.91 -13.40
CA GLY A 329 7.09 -20.81 -14.02
C GLY A 329 8.17 -20.15 -14.88
N ILE A 330 8.88 -20.97 -15.66
CA ILE A 330 10.00 -20.54 -16.51
C ILE A 330 9.75 -20.85 -17.98
N ASP A 331 10.41 -20.13 -18.88
CA ASP A 331 10.29 -20.37 -20.31
C ASP A 331 10.98 -21.69 -20.73
N CYS A 332 12.18 -21.96 -20.23
CA CYS A 332 12.95 -23.15 -20.63
C CYS A 332 13.73 -23.77 -19.47
N TYR A 333 13.70 -25.10 -19.36
CA TYR A 333 14.67 -25.84 -18.57
C TYR A 333 15.65 -26.60 -19.47
N LEU A 334 16.95 -26.46 -19.26
CA LEU A 334 17.98 -27.21 -19.99
C LEU A 334 18.30 -28.52 -19.26
N VAL A 335 18.01 -29.64 -19.90
CA VAL A 335 18.41 -30.97 -19.46
C VAL A 335 19.70 -31.36 -20.18
N SER A 336 20.76 -31.62 -19.42
CA SER A 336 22.05 -32.06 -19.96
C SER A 336 22.34 -33.54 -19.64
N LEU A 337 22.81 -34.30 -20.62
CA LEU A 337 23.20 -35.72 -20.51
C LEU A 337 24.67 -35.89 -20.92
N GLY A 338 25.56 -36.05 -19.94
CA GLY A 338 27.00 -36.10 -20.18
C GLY A 338 27.73 -34.81 -19.80
N GLU A 339 29.04 -34.89 -19.71
CA GLU A 339 29.87 -33.80 -19.17
C GLU A 339 30.07 -32.66 -20.17
N ALA A 340 30.29 -33.00 -21.45
CA ALA A 340 30.43 -31.99 -22.51
C ALA A 340 29.11 -31.23 -22.73
N ALA A 341 27.97 -31.93 -22.74
CA ALA A 341 26.66 -31.29 -22.79
C ALA A 341 26.39 -30.41 -21.57
N LYS A 342 26.77 -30.85 -20.36
CA LYS A 342 26.63 -30.07 -19.14
C LYS A 342 27.39 -28.75 -19.23
N ASP A 343 28.62 -28.76 -19.73
CA ASP A 343 29.42 -27.55 -19.92
C ASP A 343 28.83 -26.65 -21.01
N TYR A 344 28.40 -27.23 -22.13
CA TYR A 344 27.81 -26.46 -23.23
C TYR A 344 26.50 -25.77 -22.84
N THR A 345 25.66 -26.43 -22.03
CA THR A 345 24.40 -25.82 -21.55
C THR A 345 24.61 -24.56 -20.71
N VAL A 346 25.80 -24.33 -20.14
CA VAL A 346 26.11 -23.05 -19.47
C VAL A 346 26.06 -21.89 -20.46
N LYS A 347 26.67 -22.05 -21.64
CA LYS A 347 26.62 -21.07 -22.72
C LYS A 347 25.18 -20.87 -23.21
N LEU A 348 24.44 -21.95 -23.47
CA LEU A 348 23.06 -21.86 -23.94
C LEU A 348 22.13 -21.16 -22.92
N ALA A 349 22.30 -21.44 -21.63
CA ALA A 349 21.52 -20.76 -20.59
C ALA A 349 21.78 -19.25 -20.61
N TYR A 350 23.04 -18.84 -20.75
CA TYR A 350 23.41 -17.43 -20.87
C TYR A 350 22.79 -16.77 -22.11
N GLU A 351 22.89 -17.40 -23.27
CA GLU A 351 22.36 -16.85 -24.52
C GLU A 351 20.83 -16.71 -24.51
N LEU A 352 20.11 -17.72 -24.00
CA LEU A 352 18.65 -17.62 -23.86
C LEU A 352 18.24 -16.55 -22.85
N ARG A 353 18.94 -16.42 -21.71
CA ARG A 353 18.66 -15.36 -20.73
C ARG A 353 18.86 -13.97 -21.33
N ASN A 354 19.94 -13.78 -22.10
CA ASN A 354 20.18 -12.53 -22.84
C ASN A 354 19.15 -12.26 -23.94
N ALA A 355 18.48 -13.30 -24.43
CA ALA A 355 17.35 -13.17 -25.35
C ALA A 355 16.02 -12.86 -24.64
N GLY A 356 16.01 -12.69 -23.31
CA GLY A 356 14.84 -12.30 -22.52
C GLY A 356 14.02 -13.46 -21.95
N PHE A 357 14.54 -14.69 -21.99
CA PHE A 357 13.85 -15.87 -21.45
C PHE A 357 14.22 -16.16 -20.00
N THR A 358 13.25 -16.64 -19.22
CA THR A 358 13.52 -17.25 -17.92
C THR A 358 13.99 -18.69 -18.14
N VAL A 359 15.26 -18.96 -17.80
CA VAL A 359 15.89 -20.25 -18.09
C VAL A 359 16.60 -20.81 -16.87
N GLU A 360 16.45 -22.10 -16.65
CA GLU A 360 17.21 -22.82 -15.63
C GLU A 360 17.86 -24.11 -16.15
N LYS A 361 18.93 -24.56 -15.47
CA LYS A 361 19.57 -25.85 -15.69
C LYS A 361 19.86 -26.54 -14.35
N ASP A 362 20.33 -27.78 -14.43
CA ASP A 362 20.80 -28.48 -13.24
C ASP A 362 22.20 -28.03 -12.79
N TYR A 363 22.42 -27.87 -11.48
CA TYR A 363 23.73 -27.60 -10.86
C TYR A 363 24.11 -28.62 -9.77
N GLN A 364 23.36 -29.73 -9.66
CA GLN A 364 23.56 -30.72 -8.60
C GLN A 364 23.98 -32.09 -9.14
N ASP A 365 24.43 -32.14 -10.40
CA ASP A 365 24.84 -33.37 -11.08
C ASP A 365 23.78 -34.47 -11.05
N ARG A 366 22.52 -34.04 -11.18
CA ARG A 366 21.36 -34.92 -11.12
C ARG A 366 21.18 -35.64 -12.46
N LYS A 367 20.77 -36.91 -12.40
CA LYS A 367 20.39 -37.69 -13.58
C LYS A 367 19.16 -37.09 -14.28
N ALA A 368 19.02 -37.37 -15.58
CA ALA A 368 17.94 -36.88 -16.46
C ALA A 368 16.55 -36.83 -15.79
N LYS A 369 16.11 -37.95 -15.21
CA LYS A 369 14.79 -38.06 -14.55
C LYS A 369 14.59 -37.01 -13.45
N ALA A 370 15.62 -36.70 -12.67
CA ALA A 370 15.56 -35.69 -11.61
C ALA A 370 15.65 -34.26 -12.15
N GLN A 371 16.30 -34.06 -13.30
CA GLN A 371 16.27 -32.78 -14.02
C GLN A 371 14.88 -32.51 -14.61
N PHE A 372 14.24 -33.50 -15.27
CA PHE A 372 12.85 -33.39 -15.73
C PHE A 372 11.87 -33.09 -14.58
N LYS A 373 12.01 -33.75 -13.42
CA LYS A 373 11.23 -33.41 -12.22
C LYS A 373 11.48 -31.98 -11.71
N SER A 374 12.65 -31.41 -11.99
CA SER A 374 12.95 -30.03 -11.62
C SER A 374 12.34 -29.04 -12.60
N ALA A 375 12.37 -29.36 -13.90
CA ALA A 375 11.64 -28.61 -14.93
C ALA A 375 10.12 -28.57 -14.62
N ASP A 376 9.54 -29.71 -14.24
CA ASP A 376 8.13 -29.84 -13.87
C ASP A 376 7.78 -29.01 -12.63
N ARG A 377 8.59 -29.10 -11.56
CA ARG A 377 8.40 -28.28 -10.34
C ARG A 377 8.54 -26.78 -10.60
N LEU A 378 9.42 -26.39 -11.53
CA LEU A 378 9.58 -25.00 -11.99
C LEU A 378 8.55 -24.60 -13.06
N GLN A 379 7.61 -25.49 -13.41
CA GLN A 379 6.58 -25.27 -14.42
C GLN A 379 7.16 -24.74 -15.73
N ALA A 380 8.25 -25.35 -16.19
CA ALA A 380 8.92 -24.95 -17.41
C ALA A 380 8.00 -25.15 -18.63
N LYS A 381 7.79 -24.11 -19.43
CA LYS A 381 6.99 -24.18 -20.68
C LYS A 381 7.65 -25.14 -21.69
N PHE A 382 8.97 -25.08 -21.77
CA PHE A 382 9.78 -25.95 -22.63
C PHE A 382 10.90 -26.64 -21.85
N VAL A 383 11.30 -27.82 -22.32
CA VAL A 383 12.50 -28.52 -21.88
C VAL A 383 13.40 -28.76 -23.08
N ALA A 384 14.59 -28.16 -23.09
CA ALA A 384 15.58 -28.41 -24.13
C ALA A 384 16.62 -29.42 -23.62
N ILE A 385 16.77 -30.52 -24.36
CA ILE A 385 17.51 -31.73 -23.99
C ILE A 385 18.74 -31.80 -24.88
N LEU A 386 19.91 -31.77 -24.25
CA LEU A 386 21.20 -31.87 -24.92
C LEU A 386 21.98 -33.01 -24.27
N GLY A 387 22.25 -34.07 -25.03
CA GLY A 387 23.26 -35.06 -24.68
C GLY A 387 24.55 -34.86 -25.46
N ASP A 388 25.58 -35.62 -25.09
CA ASP A 388 26.86 -35.60 -25.80
C ASP A 388 26.70 -35.99 -27.28
N ASP A 389 25.75 -36.88 -27.61
CA ASP A 389 25.40 -37.27 -28.99
C ASP A 389 24.71 -36.12 -29.76
N GLU A 390 23.74 -35.44 -29.14
CA GLU A 390 23.11 -34.25 -29.72
C GLU A 390 24.13 -33.12 -29.91
N LEU A 391 25.04 -32.94 -28.94
CA LEU A 391 26.11 -31.96 -29.04
C LEU A 391 27.06 -32.28 -30.20
N ALA A 392 27.47 -33.54 -30.36
CA ALA A 392 28.32 -33.98 -31.46
C ALA A 392 27.67 -33.79 -32.83
N SER A 393 26.34 -33.89 -32.91
CA SER A 393 25.56 -33.66 -34.13
C SER A 393 25.11 -32.20 -34.33
N ASN A 394 25.53 -31.28 -33.46
CA ASN A 394 25.10 -29.87 -33.43
C ASN A 394 23.56 -29.68 -33.35
N LYS A 395 22.88 -30.61 -32.68
CA LYS A 395 21.42 -30.60 -32.50
C LYS A 395 21.03 -30.41 -31.03
N ILE A 396 19.77 -30.04 -30.82
CA ILE A 396 19.14 -30.03 -29.50
C ILE A 396 17.66 -30.38 -29.64
N ASN A 397 17.16 -31.17 -28.71
CA ASN A 397 15.77 -31.61 -28.69
C ASN A 397 14.94 -30.71 -27.77
N VAL A 398 13.91 -30.05 -28.29
CA VAL A 398 13.05 -29.16 -27.51
C VAL A 398 11.68 -29.79 -27.36
N LYS A 399 11.29 -30.07 -26.12
CA LYS A 399 9.97 -30.59 -25.76
C LYS A 399 9.10 -29.47 -25.21
N ASN A 400 7.92 -29.29 -25.78
CA ASN A 400 6.86 -28.48 -25.20
C ASN A 400 6.17 -29.28 -24.08
N MET A 401 6.13 -28.74 -22.87
CA MET A 401 5.66 -29.48 -21.69
C MET A 401 4.13 -29.56 -21.58
N GLU A 402 3.40 -28.67 -22.25
CA GLU A 402 1.94 -28.67 -22.30
C GLU A 402 1.40 -29.69 -23.32
N THR A 403 1.93 -29.66 -24.55
CA THR A 403 1.48 -30.51 -25.65
C THR A 403 2.19 -31.86 -25.68
N GLY A 404 3.37 -31.97 -25.07
CA GLY A 404 4.25 -33.13 -25.16
C GLY A 404 5.02 -33.25 -26.48
N ASN A 405 4.77 -32.38 -27.46
CA ASN A 405 5.45 -32.39 -28.75
C ASN A 405 6.94 -32.09 -28.60
N GLN A 406 7.75 -32.80 -29.38
CA GLN A 406 9.20 -32.65 -29.40
C GLN A 406 9.68 -32.32 -30.80
N ILE A 407 10.56 -31.34 -30.91
CA ILE A 407 11.17 -30.90 -32.16
C ILE A 407 12.68 -30.82 -32.00
N GLU A 408 13.39 -31.24 -33.04
CA GLU A 408 14.85 -31.11 -33.11
C GLU A 408 15.22 -29.77 -33.75
N MET A 409 16.21 -29.08 -33.19
CA MET A 409 16.72 -27.80 -33.69
C MET A 409 18.25 -27.82 -33.83
N ASP A 410 18.78 -27.04 -34.76
CA ASP A 410 20.22 -26.78 -34.85
C ASP A 410 20.70 -25.87 -33.71
N LEU A 411 21.77 -26.28 -33.01
CA LEU A 411 22.35 -25.50 -31.91
C LEU A 411 22.76 -24.09 -32.32
N ALA A 412 23.28 -23.92 -33.53
CA ALA A 412 23.73 -22.62 -34.04
C ALA A 412 22.58 -21.61 -34.21
N SER A 413 21.35 -22.08 -34.44
CA SER A 413 20.16 -21.23 -34.63
C SER A 413 19.13 -21.40 -33.50
N PHE A 414 19.47 -22.15 -32.46
CA PHE A 414 18.54 -22.55 -31.41
C PHE A 414 17.90 -21.35 -30.72
N VAL A 415 18.68 -20.36 -30.29
CA VAL A 415 18.15 -19.18 -29.58
C VAL A 415 17.16 -18.41 -30.45
N ASP A 416 17.45 -18.24 -31.73
CA ASP A 416 16.55 -17.54 -32.66
C ASP A 416 15.31 -18.33 -33.02
N ASN A 417 15.40 -19.66 -33.10
CA ASN A 417 14.24 -20.52 -33.30
C ASN A 417 13.39 -20.62 -32.03
N PHE A 418 14.00 -20.60 -30.84
CA PHE A 418 13.29 -20.58 -29.57
C PHE A 418 12.43 -19.32 -29.41
N LYS A 419 12.90 -18.16 -29.89
CA LYS A 419 12.09 -16.92 -29.95
C LYS A 419 10.78 -17.09 -30.72
N LYS A 420 10.79 -17.88 -31.78
CA LYS A 420 9.60 -18.13 -32.62
C LYS A 420 8.60 -19.08 -31.97
N LEU A 421 8.98 -19.81 -30.91
CA LEU A 421 8.08 -20.70 -30.18
C LEU A 421 7.22 -19.97 -29.13
N LYS A 422 7.63 -18.77 -28.72
CA LYS A 422 6.92 -17.93 -27.72
C LYS A 422 6.06 -16.85 -28.37
N ALA A 423 6.36 -16.46 -29.61
CA ALA A 423 5.56 -15.55 -30.43
C ALA A 423 4.31 -16.26 -30.95
#